data_AF-A0A7Y4SU29-F1
#
_entry.id   AF-A0A7Y4SU29-F1
#
_cell.length_a   1.000
_cell.length_b   1.000
_cell.length_c   1.000
_cell.angle_alpha   90.00
_cell.angle_beta   90.00
_cell.angle_gamma   90.00
#
_symmetry.space_group_name_H-M   'P 1'
#
loop_
_entity.id
_entity.type
_entity.pdbx_description
1 polymer ?
#
loop_
_entity_poly.entity_id
_entity_poly.type
_entity_poly.pdbx_seq_one_letter_code
_entity_poly.pdbx_strand_id
1 'polypeptide(L)'
;MRPADLTLPDSHRPSRSAARPVLVACLLVAACRSERPDRDRAELSQELRTRTGHGLPSAAEVDLPLPAGVELADGLDQSEAVALALWKSPEFAAVLAELGVARGEVVEAGLLKDPILTFLFPLGPKQYEWTLLLPLEALWQRPRRIQIAELDLERTALDLVRHGLDLARDTSLAFVECVAAEERAAATLARVELVRELVRVADERVRAGEAEAAE
;
A
#
# COMPACT_ATOMS: atom_id res chain seq x y z
N MET A 1 -49.39 -79.56 13.14
CA MET A 1 -49.27 -78.55 14.21
C MET A 1 -48.03 -77.70 13.88
N ARG A 2 -48.21 -76.40 13.56
CA ARG A 2 -47.14 -75.38 13.47
C ARG A 2 -46.83 -74.86 14.91
N PRO A 3 -45.74 -74.13 15.24
CA PRO A 3 -44.93 -73.17 14.44
C PRO A 3 -43.44 -73.64 14.30
N ALA A 4 -42.42 -72.84 13.98
CA ALA A 4 -42.26 -71.38 13.78
C ALA A 4 -41.18 -71.03 12.73
N ASP A 5 -40.98 -69.73 12.50
CA ASP A 5 -39.96 -69.09 11.66
C ASP A 5 -38.56 -68.96 12.32
N LEU A 6 -37.50 -68.89 11.50
CA LEU A 6 -36.35 -68.02 11.75
C LEU A 6 -35.55 -67.74 10.48
N THR A 7 -35.67 -66.52 9.97
CA THR A 7 -34.86 -65.94 8.89
C THR A 7 -33.60 -65.27 9.44
N LEU A 8 -32.49 -65.29 8.70
CA LEU A 8 -31.32 -64.39 8.81
C LEU A 8 -30.60 -64.37 7.43
N PRO A 9 -29.82 -63.33 7.08
CA PRO A 9 -30.02 -62.67 5.80
C PRO A 9 -28.85 -62.76 4.81
N ASP A 10 -29.16 -62.54 3.53
CA ASP A 10 -28.17 -62.42 2.45
C ASP A 10 -27.21 -61.24 2.67
N SER A 11 -25.91 -61.55 2.64
CA SER A 11 -24.86 -60.54 2.76
C SER A 11 -24.72 -59.71 1.48
N HIS A 12 -25.32 -58.52 1.46
CA HIS A 12 -25.08 -57.53 0.40
C HIS A 12 -23.61 -57.10 0.36
N ARG A 13 -22.86 -57.61 -0.61
CA ARG A 13 -21.50 -57.11 -0.93
C ARG A 13 -21.61 -55.74 -1.60
N PRO A 14 -21.04 -54.65 -1.05
CA PRO A 14 -21.10 -53.34 -1.69
C PRO A 14 -20.30 -53.34 -2.99
N SER A 15 -20.96 -52.93 -4.08
CA SER A 15 -20.37 -52.89 -5.42
C SER A 15 -19.23 -51.87 -5.51
N ARG A 16 -18.03 -52.35 -5.84
CA ARG A 16 -16.83 -51.52 -6.02
C ARG A 16 -16.86 -50.60 -7.26
N SER A 17 -17.89 -50.70 -8.13
CA SER A 17 -17.96 -49.93 -9.38
C SER A 17 -18.46 -48.49 -9.20
N ALA A 18 -19.34 -48.22 -8.23
CA ALA A 18 -19.95 -46.90 -8.03
C ALA A 18 -18.99 -45.84 -7.45
N ALA A 19 -17.88 -46.26 -6.85
CA ALA A 19 -16.94 -45.34 -6.19
C ALA A 19 -16.09 -44.49 -7.17
N ARG A 20 -15.86 -44.97 -8.41
CA ARG A 20 -15.01 -44.29 -9.40
C ARG A 20 -15.61 -43.01 -9.99
N PRO A 21 -16.86 -42.95 -10.48
CA PRO A 21 -17.42 -41.72 -11.05
C PRO A 21 -17.57 -40.61 -9.99
N VAL A 22 -17.89 -40.96 -8.74
CA VAL A 22 -18.00 -40.01 -7.63
C VAL A 22 -16.66 -39.31 -7.36
N LEU A 23 -15.55 -40.06 -7.36
CA LEU A 23 -14.21 -39.52 -7.10
C LEU A 23 -13.79 -38.47 -8.15
N VAL A 24 -14.11 -38.71 -9.44
CA VAL A 24 -13.79 -37.78 -10.53
C VAL A 24 -14.66 -36.53 -10.47
N ALA A 25 -15.95 -36.66 -10.12
CA ALA A 25 -16.84 -35.51 -9.92
C ALA A 25 -16.35 -34.62 -8.77
N CYS A 26 -15.92 -35.19 -7.64
CA CYS A 26 -15.36 -34.42 -6.51
C CYS A 26 -14.06 -33.68 -6.89
N LEU A 27 -13.21 -34.26 -7.74
CA LEU A 27 -11.99 -33.61 -8.22
C LEU A 27 -12.25 -32.39 -9.12
N LEU A 28 -13.34 -32.40 -9.89
CA LEU A 28 -13.71 -31.27 -10.75
C LEU A 28 -14.32 -30.08 -9.98
N VAL A 29 -15.01 -30.34 -8.85
CA VAL A 29 -15.58 -29.28 -7.99
C VAL A 29 -14.51 -28.66 -7.07
N ALA A 30 -13.38 -29.34 -6.84
CA ALA A 30 -12.25 -28.79 -6.09
C ALA A 30 -11.48 -27.66 -6.81
N ALA A 31 -11.83 -27.35 -8.07
CA ALA A 31 -11.24 -26.25 -8.84
C ALA A 31 -11.81 -24.86 -8.49
N CYS A 32 -12.73 -24.76 -7.53
CA CYS A 32 -13.13 -23.49 -6.95
C CYS A 32 -11.91 -22.79 -6.31
N ARG A 33 -11.31 -21.86 -7.05
CA ARG A 33 -10.41 -20.85 -6.49
C ARG A 33 -11.26 -19.92 -5.61
N SER A 34 -11.49 -20.36 -4.38
CA SER A 34 -11.90 -19.43 -3.32
C SER A 34 -10.75 -18.44 -3.16
N GLU A 35 -10.86 -17.28 -3.79
CA GLU A 35 -10.19 -16.11 -3.27
C GLU A 35 -10.75 -15.95 -1.86
N ARG A 36 -9.92 -16.31 -0.88
CA ARG A 36 -10.28 -16.21 0.52
C ARG A 36 -10.64 -14.76 0.78
N PRO A 37 -11.70 -14.48 1.57
CA PRO A 37 -12.04 -13.11 1.90
C PRO A 37 -10.79 -12.42 2.43
N ASP A 38 -10.42 -11.30 1.80
CA ASP A 38 -9.28 -10.52 2.27
C ASP A 38 -9.57 -10.08 3.70
N ARG A 39 -8.56 -10.20 4.56
CA ARG A 39 -8.78 -10.17 6.00
C ARG A 39 -8.88 -8.72 6.44
N ASP A 40 -10.07 -8.31 6.89
CA ASP A 40 -10.43 -6.89 6.89
C ASP A 40 -9.50 -6.06 7.79
N ARG A 41 -8.95 -4.98 7.23
CA ARG A 41 -8.14 -4.00 8.00
C ARG A 41 -8.97 -3.35 9.12
N ALA A 42 -10.29 -3.32 8.98
CA ALA A 42 -11.20 -2.92 10.06
C ALA A 42 -11.24 -3.96 11.18
N GLU A 43 -11.34 -5.27 10.89
CA GLU A 43 -11.18 -6.34 11.90
C GLU A 43 -9.83 -6.20 12.62
N LEU A 44 -8.74 -6.02 11.87
CA LEU A 44 -7.40 -5.79 12.43
C LEU A 44 -7.34 -4.52 13.31
N SER A 45 -7.91 -3.40 12.86
CA SER A 45 -7.87 -2.13 13.61
C SER A 45 -8.79 -2.13 14.84
N GLN A 46 -9.92 -2.84 14.76
CA GLN A 46 -10.92 -2.93 15.83
C GLN A 46 -10.45 -3.90 16.90
N GLU A 47 -9.90 -5.06 16.52
CA GLU A 47 -9.28 -6.00 17.46
C GLU A 47 -8.08 -5.36 18.19
N LEU A 48 -7.31 -4.49 17.50
CA LEU A 48 -6.33 -3.63 18.14
C LEU A 48 -6.99 -2.60 19.09
N ARG A 49 -7.94 -1.77 18.64
CA ARG A 49 -8.64 -0.80 19.52
C ARG A 49 -9.19 -1.45 20.79
N THR A 50 -9.76 -2.65 20.69
CA THR A 50 -10.37 -3.37 21.82
C THR A 50 -9.34 -3.99 22.77
N ARG A 51 -8.13 -4.35 22.32
CA ARG A 51 -7.08 -4.96 23.18
C ARG A 51 -5.98 -4.00 23.65
N THR A 52 -5.62 -2.99 22.85
CA THR A 52 -4.46 -2.11 23.11
C THR A 52 -4.83 -0.67 23.48
N GLY A 53 -6.13 -0.33 23.55
CA GLY A 53 -6.63 1.02 23.87
C GLY A 53 -6.37 2.07 22.77
N HIS A 54 -5.46 1.78 21.86
CA HIS A 54 -5.16 2.48 20.62
C HIS A 54 -5.46 1.52 19.47
N GLY A 55 -5.99 2.02 18.35
CA GLY A 55 -6.08 1.24 17.11
C GLY A 55 -4.75 1.21 16.39
N LEU A 56 -4.66 0.44 15.30
CA LEU A 56 -3.54 0.50 14.34
C LEU A 56 -3.01 1.94 14.18
N PRO A 57 -1.75 2.22 14.57
CA PRO A 57 -0.87 3.13 13.87
C PRO A 57 -0.30 2.32 12.68
N SER A 58 -1.14 1.84 11.78
CA SER A 58 -1.43 2.62 10.57
C SER A 58 -0.13 3.12 9.94
N ALA A 59 0.72 2.18 9.52
CA ALA A 59 1.99 2.45 8.85
C ALA A 59 2.99 3.35 9.61
N ALA A 60 2.90 3.45 10.95
CA ALA A 60 3.74 4.37 11.73
C ALA A 60 4.98 3.71 12.39
N GLU A 61 5.03 2.38 12.48
CA GLU A 61 6.13 1.63 13.10
C GLU A 61 7.25 1.27 12.11
N VAL A 62 7.17 1.80 10.88
CA VAL A 62 8.15 1.53 9.83
C VAL A 62 9.38 2.40 10.05
N ASP A 63 10.25 1.94 10.94
CA ASP A 63 11.64 2.36 10.95
C ASP A 63 12.35 1.77 9.71
N LEU A 64 11.97 2.30 8.53
CA LEU A 64 12.69 2.09 7.29
C LEU A 64 14.15 2.44 7.58
N PRO A 65 15.10 1.48 7.49
CA PRO A 65 16.51 1.75 7.78
C PRO A 65 16.97 2.88 6.87
N LEU A 66 17.82 3.78 7.35
CA LEU A 66 18.32 4.89 6.54
C LEU A 66 18.83 4.37 5.18
N PRO A 67 18.55 5.09 4.06
CA PRO A 67 19.02 4.65 2.76
C PRO A 67 20.55 4.56 2.76
N ALA A 68 21.09 3.60 2.02
CA ALA A 68 22.51 3.29 2.06
C ALA A 68 23.35 4.53 1.68
N GLY A 69 24.26 4.94 2.57
CA GLY A 69 25.09 6.14 2.40
C GLY A 69 24.56 7.41 3.07
N VAL A 70 23.59 7.32 3.99
CA VAL A 70 23.20 8.43 4.89
C VAL A 70 23.73 8.19 6.30
N GLU A 71 24.58 9.09 6.82
CA GLU A 71 25.22 9.02 8.13
C GLU A 71 24.92 10.26 8.98
N LEU A 72 23.71 10.33 9.57
CA LEU A 72 23.21 11.46 10.39
C LEU A 72 24.06 11.88 11.63
N ALA A 73 25.23 11.27 11.83
CA ALA A 73 26.12 11.52 12.96
C ALA A 73 27.22 12.55 12.66
N ASP A 74 27.60 12.78 11.40
CA ASP A 74 28.58 13.80 11.00
C ASP A 74 27.93 15.12 10.55
N GLY A 75 26.66 15.05 10.12
CA GLY A 75 25.82 16.18 9.75
C GLY A 75 24.56 15.70 9.01
N LEU A 76 24.06 16.55 8.12
CA LEU A 76 23.15 16.16 7.06
C LEU A 76 23.56 16.96 5.82
N ASP A 77 24.06 16.30 4.79
CA ASP A 77 24.31 16.93 3.49
C ASP A 77 23.02 17.10 2.67
N GLN A 78 23.04 17.99 1.68
CA GLN A 78 21.94 18.18 0.75
C GLN A 78 21.56 16.88 0.02
N SER A 79 22.56 16.06 -0.37
CA SER A 79 22.31 14.80 -1.07
C SER A 79 21.67 13.74 -0.16
N GLU A 80 22.08 13.69 1.11
CA GLU A 80 21.49 12.83 2.14
C GLU A 80 20.07 13.25 2.50
N ALA A 81 19.81 14.56 2.58
CA ALA A 81 18.47 15.10 2.81
C ALA A 81 17.50 14.66 1.70
N VAL A 82 17.92 14.72 0.43
CA VAL A 82 17.14 14.23 -0.72
C VAL A 82 16.92 12.72 -0.65
N ALA A 83 17.95 11.94 -0.36
CA ALA A 83 17.84 10.49 -0.21
C ALA A 83 16.85 10.12 0.91
N LEU A 84 16.93 10.80 2.06
CA LEU A 84 16.05 10.62 3.21
C LEU A 84 14.60 11.02 2.87
N ALA A 85 14.39 12.11 2.14
CA ALA A 85 13.07 12.56 1.73
C ALA A 85 12.39 11.56 0.77
N LEU A 86 13.08 11.10 -0.27
CA LEU A 86 12.58 10.05 -1.18
C LEU A 86 12.24 8.75 -0.43
N TRP A 87 12.95 8.46 0.65
CA TRP A 87 12.81 7.21 1.40
C TRP A 87 11.73 7.25 2.49
N LYS A 88 11.56 8.38 3.18
CA LYS A 88 10.63 8.55 4.31
C LYS A 88 9.36 9.35 3.98
N SER A 89 9.26 10.00 2.81
CA SER A 89 8.07 10.78 2.44
C SER A 89 6.82 9.91 2.29
N PRO A 90 5.75 10.14 3.08
CA PRO A 90 4.50 9.39 2.95
C PRO A 90 3.75 9.71 1.65
N GLU A 91 3.97 10.90 1.07
CA GLU A 91 3.40 11.30 -0.22
C GLU A 91 4.05 10.49 -1.35
N PHE A 92 5.38 10.39 -1.38
CA PHE A 92 6.08 9.57 -2.37
C PHE A 92 5.77 8.07 -2.21
N ALA A 93 5.63 7.60 -0.97
CA ALA A 93 5.20 6.22 -0.69
C ALA A 93 3.78 5.92 -1.22
N ALA A 94 2.88 6.92 -1.27
CA ALA A 94 1.56 6.76 -1.87
C ALA A 94 1.63 6.61 -3.39
N VAL A 95 2.37 7.47 -4.09
CA VAL A 95 2.58 7.36 -5.55
C VAL A 95 3.29 6.05 -5.92
N LEU A 96 4.21 5.58 -5.08
CA LEU A 96 4.85 4.26 -5.24
C LEU A 96 3.85 3.10 -5.09
N ALA A 97 2.85 3.23 -4.23
CA ALA A 97 1.79 2.23 -4.07
C ALA A 97 0.85 2.18 -5.29
N GLU A 98 0.57 3.31 -5.95
CA GLU A 98 -0.21 3.37 -7.20
C GLU A 98 0.43 2.55 -8.32
N LEU A 99 1.77 2.55 -8.42
CA LEU A 99 2.49 1.67 -9.35
C LEU A 99 2.24 0.18 -9.05
N GLY A 100 2.02 -0.18 -7.77
CA GLY A 100 1.60 -1.52 -7.36
C GLY A 100 0.17 -1.86 -7.82
N VAL A 101 -0.74 -0.88 -7.76
CA VAL A 101 -2.14 -1.03 -8.24
C VAL A 101 -2.17 -1.21 -9.76
N ALA A 102 -1.48 -0.35 -10.52
CA ALA A 102 -1.43 -0.44 -11.99
C ALA A 102 -0.84 -1.77 -12.49
N ARG A 103 0.12 -2.37 -11.75
CA ARG A 103 0.60 -3.74 -12.03
C ARG A 103 -0.48 -4.80 -11.81
N GLY A 104 -1.33 -4.62 -10.79
CA GLY A 104 -2.51 -5.44 -10.56
C GLY A 104 -3.53 -5.34 -11.70
N GLU A 105 -3.77 -4.14 -12.22
CA GLU A 105 -4.68 -3.89 -13.35
C GLU A 105 -4.21 -4.59 -14.64
N VAL A 106 -2.90 -4.65 -14.92
CA VAL A 106 -2.36 -5.45 -16.04
C VAL A 106 -2.66 -6.94 -15.85
N VAL A 107 -2.56 -7.47 -14.64
CA VAL A 107 -2.92 -8.87 -14.33
C VAL A 107 -4.43 -9.09 -14.51
N GLU A 108 -5.28 -8.18 -14.03
CA GLU A 108 -6.74 -8.26 -14.17
C GLU A 108 -7.21 -8.09 -15.63
N ALA A 109 -6.54 -7.24 -16.41
CA ALA A 109 -6.71 -7.14 -17.86
C ALA A 109 -6.36 -8.47 -18.57
N GLY A 110 -5.40 -9.20 -17.99
CA GLY A 110 -5.01 -10.55 -18.39
C GLY A 110 -5.99 -11.66 -17.98
N LEU A 111 -6.88 -11.46 -16.99
CA LEU A 111 -7.85 -12.47 -16.57
C LEU A 111 -9.00 -12.59 -17.58
N LEU A 112 -9.47 -13.84 -17.79
CA LEU A 112 -10.67 -14.14 -18.56
C LEU A 112 -11.87 -14.16 -17.61
N LYS A 113 -13.02 -13.64 -18.05
CA LYS A 113 -14.26 -13.72 -17.27
C LYS A 113 -14.73 -15.16 -17.11
N ASP A 114 -15.13 -15.51 -15.89
CA ASP A 114 -15.66 -16.84 -15.59
C ASP A 114 -16.94 -17.14 -16.39
N PRO A 115 -17.11 -18.37 -16.90
CA PRO A 115 -18.30 -18.77 -17.62
C PRO A 115 -19.48 -18.98 -16.66
N ILE A 116 -20.66 -18.49 -17.03
CA ILE A 116 -21.87 -18.63 -16.20
C ILE A 116 -22.64 -19.88 -16.63
N LEU A 117 -22.77 -20.85 -15.73
CA LEU A 117 -23.62 -22.02 -15.90
C LEU A 117 -24.89 -21.88 -15.03
N THR A 118 -26.03 -21.68 -15.68
CA THR A 118 -27.34 -21.65 -15.04
C THR A 118 -28.01 -23.01 -15.18
N PHE A 119 -28.40 -23.62 -14.06
CA PHE A 119 -29.21 -24.84 -14.04
C PHE A 119 -30.57 -24.55 -13.41
N LEU A 120 -31.64 -24.86 -14.14
CA LEU A 120 -33.01 -24.69 -13.68
C LEU A 120 -33.59 -26.04 -13.21
N PHE A 121 -33.94 -26.13 -11.93
CA PHE A 121 -34.60 -27.31 -11.36
C PHE A 121 -36.13 -27.11 -11.32
N PRO A 122 -36.92 -27.79 -12.16
CA PRO A 122 -38.36 -27.58 -12.25
C PRO A 122 -39.10 -28.29 -11.11
N LEU A 123 -39.84 -27.53 -10.30
CA LEU A 123 -40.86 -28.04 -9.36
C LEU A 123 -42.20 -28.24 -10.11
N GLY A 124 -42.25 -29.20 -11.04
CA GLY A 124 -43.44 -29.50 -11.85
C GLY A 124 -43.14 -30.34 -13.10
N PRO A 125 -44.08 -30.52 -14.03
CA PRO A 125 -43.93 -31.36 -15.23
C PRO A 125 -43.02 -30.74 -16.32
N LYS A 126 -42.25 -29.69 -16.01
CA LYS A 126 -41.29 -29.08 -16.93
C LYS A 126 -40.01 -29.90 -17.01
N GLN A 127 -39.33 -29.81 -18.15
CA GLN A 127 -38.05 -30.47 -18.40
C GLN A 127 -36.91 -29.72 -17.73
N TYR A 128 -35.80 -30.42 -17.47
CA TYR A 128 -34.56 -29.82 -16.97
C TYR A 128 -33.94 -28.91 -18.04
N GLU A 129 -33.53 -27.71 -17.64
CA GLU A 129 -32.92 -26.72 -18.53
C GLU A 129 -31.54 -26.31 -17.99
N TRP A 130 -30.53 -26.33 -18.86
CA TRP A 130 -29.15 -25.94 -18.57
C TRP A 130 -28.71 -24.91 -19.60
N THR A 131 -28.20 -23.77 -19.15
CA THR A 131 -27.74 -22.67 -20.01
C THR A 131 -26.30 -22.34 -19.65
N LEU A 132 -25.40 -22.43 -20.62
CA LEU A 132 -24.00 -22.03 -20.48
C LEU A 132 -23.75 -20.75 -21.28
N LEU A 133 -23.32 -19.69 -20.61
CA LEU A 133 -22.92 -18.43 -21.25
C LEU A 133 -21.39 -18.34 -21.34
N LEU A 134 -20.86 -18.34 -22.57
CA LEU A 134 -19.43 -18.21 -22.85
C LEU A 134 -19.16 -16.82 -23.49
N PRO A 135 -18.38 -15.93 -22.84
CA PRO A 135 -18.04 -14.62 -23.39
C PRO A 135 -16.91 -14.75 -24.43
N LEU A 136 -17.23 -15.26 -25.63
CA LEU A 136 -16.25 -15.50 -26.70
C LEU A 136 -15.59 -14.21 -27.19
N GLU A 137 -16.30 -13.09 -27.12
CA GLU A 137 -15.80 -11.74 -27.47
C GLU A 137 -14.65 -11.32 -26.54
N ALA A 138 -14.67 -11.76 -25.28
CA ALA A 138 -13.63 -11.44 -24.32
C ALA A 138 -12.28 -12.05 -24.70
N LEU A 139 -12.25 -13.21 -25.38
CA LEU A 139 -11.01 -13.86 -25.84
C LEU A 139 -10.26 -12.98 -26.85
N TRP A 140 -10.98 -12.36 -27.80
CA TRP A 140 -10.38 -11.50 -28.83
C TRP A 140 -10.13 -10.07 -28.33
N GLN A 141 -10.92 -9.57 -27.37
CA GLN A 141 -10.72 -8.25 -26.78
C GLN A 141 -9.61 -8.23 -25.71
N ARG A 142 -9.32 -9.37 -25.06
CA ARG A 142 -8.26 -9.54 -24.06
C ARG A 142 -6.91 -8.90 -24.43
N PRO A 143 -6.28 -9.16 -25.59
CA PRO A 143 -5.01 -8.50 -25.94
C PRO A 143 -5.09 -6.97 -25.96
N ARG A 144 -6.21 -6.39 -26.40
CA ARG A 144 -6.41 -4.93 -26.38
C ARG A 144 -6.58 -4.39 -24.95
N ARG A 145 -7.26 -5.14 -24.06
CA ARG A 145 -7.36 -4.77 -22.64
C ARG A 145 -5.99 -4.73 -21.97
N ILE A 146 -5.16 -5.75 -22.23
CA ILE A 146 -3.79 -5.84 -21.69
C ILE A 146 -2.96 -4.65 -22.19
N GLN A 147 -2.96 -4.38 -23.50
CA GLN A 147 -2.24 -3.24 -24.09
C GLN A 147 -2.63 -1.88 -23.49
N ILE A 148 -3.91 -1.67 -23.19
CA ILE A 148 -4.37 -0.43 -22.54
C ILE A 148 -3.82 -0.34 -21.11
N ALA A 149 -3.94 -1.42 -20.31
CA ALA A 149 -3.40 -1.46 -18.96
C ALA A 149 -1.86 -1.34 -18.91
N GLU A 150 -1.15 -1.87 -19.92
CA GLU A 150 0.31 -1.70 -20.05
C GLU A 150 0.69 -0.23 -20.30
N LEU A 151 -0.05 0.48 -21.15
CA LEU A 151 0.15 1.92 -21.39
C LEU A 151 -0.18 2.77 -20.15
N ASP A 152 -1.20 2.39 -19.39
CA ASP A 152 -1.56 3.08 -18.14
C ASP A 152 -0.52 2.81 -17.04
N LEU A 153 0.00 1.59 -16.93
CA LEU A 153 1.16 1.28 -16.07
C LEU A 153 2.42 2.08 -16.46
N GLU A 154 2.69 2.27 -17.76
CA GLU A 154 3.80 3.09 -18.23
C GLU A 154 3.62 4.58 -17.85
N ARG A 155 2.39 5.11 -17.95
CA ARG A 155 2.05 6.46 -17.49
C ARG A 155 2.30 6.61 -15.99
N THR A 156 1.77 5.71 -15.15
CA THR A 156 2.01 5.73 -13.70
C THR A 156 3.50 5.65 -13.35
N ALA A 157 4.30 4.91 -14.12
CA ALA A 157 5.75 4.86 -13.93
C ALA A 157 6.44 6.20 -14.26
N LEU A 158 6.02 6.90 -15.32
CA LEU A 158 6.52 8.23 -15.67
C LEU A 158 6.14 9.28 -14.62
N ASP A 159 4.89 9.23 -14.13
CA ASP A 159 4.42 10.14 -13.09
C ASP A 159 5.16 9.91 -11.76
N LEU A 160 5.43 8.65 -11.36
CA LEU A 160 6.27 8.35 -10.20
C LEU A 160 7.67 8.95 -10.32
N VAL A 161 8.31 8.86 -11.49
CA VAL A 161 9.63 9.47 -11.74
C VAL A 161 9.56 10.99 -11.61
N ARG A 162 8.52 11.62 -12.18
CA ARG A 162 8.29 13.06 -12.06
C ARG A 162 8.14 13.49 -10.60
N HIS A 163 7.28 12.82 -9.84
CA HIS A 163 7.08 13.10 -8.41
C HIS A 163 8.37 12.95 -7.60
N GLY A 164 9.21 11.96 -7.92
CA GLY A 164 10.53 11.80 -7.30
C GLY A 164 11.49 12.96 -7.61
N LEU A 165 11.50 13.45 -8.85
CA LEU A 165 12.32 14.60 -9.26
C LEU A 165 11.84 15.92 -8.64
N ASP A 166 10.52 16.12 -8.57
CA ASP A 166 9.91 17.29 -7.91
C ASP A 166 10.26 17.28 -6.40
N LEU A 167 10.10 16.15 -5.70
CA LEU A 167 10.48 16.01 -4.28
C LEU A 167 11.98 16.24 -4.04
N ALA A 168 12.84 15.74 -4.93
CA ALA A 168 14.29 15.96 -4.84
C ALA A 168 14.66 17.44 -5.00
N ARG A 169 14.04 18.16 -5.95
CA ARG A 169 14.21 19.62 -6.11
C ARG A 169 13.78 20.36 -4.85
N ASP A 170 12.58 20.07 -4.35
CA ASP A 170 11.97 20.85 -3.27
C ASP A 170 12.71 20.63 -1.94
N THR A 171 13.17 19.40 -1.69
CA THR A 171 14.06 19.08 -0.56
C THR A 171 15.41 19.81 -0.68
N SER A 172 16.00 19.84 -1.88
CA SER A 172 17.27 20.54 -2.13
C SER A 172 17.16 22.04 -1.89
N LEU A 173 16.05 22.67 -2.28
CA LEU A 173 15.77 24.08 -2.05
C LEU A 173 15.55 24.36 -0.56
N ALA A 174 14.69 23.58 0.10
CA ALA A 174 14.41 23.73 1.53
C ALA A 174 15.67 23.59 2.40
N PHE A 175 16.59 22.68 2.03
CA PHE A 175 17.88 22.55 2.69
C PHE A 175 18.74 23.83 2.60
N VAL A 176 18.88 24.40 1.40
CA VAL A 176 19.64 25.64 1.19
C VAL A 176 18.99 26.83 1.89
N GLU A 177 17.66 26.91 1.88
CA GLU A 177 16.93 27.94 2.62
C GLU A 177 17.12 27.82 4.14
N CYS A 178 17.16 26.60 4.67
CA CYS A 178 17.41 26.31 6.08
C CYS A 178 18.82 26.78 6.50
N VAL A 179 19.88 26.33 5.81
CA VAL A 179 21.26 26.75 6.08
C VAL A 179 21.41 28.27 5.99
N ALA A 180 20.86 28.88 4.94
CA ALA A 180 20.90 30.33 4.78
C ALA A 180 20.06 31.09 5.84
N ALA A 181 19.06 30.47 6.47
CA ALA A 181 18.32 31.05 7.58
C ALA A 181 19.15 31.00 8.88
N GLU A 182 19.84 29.89 9.14
CA GLU A 182 20.75 29.72 10.28
C GLU A 182 21.91 30.73 10.23
N GLU A 183 22.57 30.87 9.08
CA GLU A 183 23.63 31.88 8.88
C GLU A 183 23.14 33.31 9.15
N ARG A 184 21.95 33.66 8.67
CA ARG A 184 21.33 34.98 8.93
C ARG A 184 20.99 35.18 10.39
N ALA A 185 20.52 34.14 11.09
CA ALA A 185 20.25 34.19 12.52
C ALA A 185 21.55 34.41 13.32
N ALA A 186 22.59 33.63 13.04
CA ALA A 186 23.91 33.79 13.64
C ALA A 186 24.51 35.19 13.40
N ALA A 187 24.46 35.68 12.15
CA ALA A 187 24.93 37.03 11.81
C ALA A 187 24.11 38.13 12.52
N THR A 188 22.81 37.93 12.71
CA THR A 188 21.94 38.88 13.43
C THR A 188 22.28 38.91 14.92
N LEU A 189 22.50 37.76 15.55
CA LEU A 189 22.94 37.66 16.94
C LEU A 189 24.31 38.32 17.17
N ALA A 190 25.26 38.09 16.27
CA ALA A 190 26.57 38.76 16.31
C ALA A 190 26.44 40.30 16.20
N ARG A 191 25.54 40.80 15.35
CA ARG A 191 25.25 42.24 15.23
C ARG A 191 24.60 42.81 16.49
N VAL A 192 23.70 42.08 17.13
CA VAL A 192 23.10 42.48 18.42
C VAL A 192 24.17 42.60 19.50
N GLU A 193 25.12 41.67 19.57
CA GLU A 193 26.19 41.71 20.57
C GLU A 193 27.16 42.87 20.33
N LEU A 194 27.55 43.13 19.08
CA LEU A 194 28.35 44.31 18.73
C LEU A 194 27.64 45.63 19.09
N VAL A 195 26.33 45.72 18.88
CA VAL A 195 25.54 46.92 19.27
C VAL A 195 25.47 47.06 20.79
N ARG A 196 25.30 45.97 21.55
CA ARG A 196 25.35 46.01 23.03
C ARG A 196 26.69 46.53 23.53
N GLU A 197 27.80 46.07 22.97
CA GLU A 197 29.13 46.51 23.37
C GLU A 197 29.37 47.99 23.02
N LEU A 198 28.91 48.46 21.86
CA LEU A 198 28.95 49.89 21.51
C LEU A 198 28.15 50.75 22.49
N VAL A 199 26.96 50.29 22.91
CA VAL A 199 26.14 50.98 23.92
C VAL A 199 26.85 50.99 25.28
N ARG A 200 27.49 49.89 25.69
CA ARG A 200 28.28 49.81 26.94
C ARG A 200 29.42 50.82 26.96
N VAL A 201 30.22 50.87 25.90
CA VAL A 201 31.35 51.81 25.78
C VAL A 201 30.87 53.27 25.70
N ALA A 202 29.71 53.54 25.09
CA ALA A 202 29.11 54.88 25.08
C ALA A 202 28.67 55.33 26.48
N ASP A 203 27.96 54.48 27.23
CA ASP A 203 27.52 54.75 28.61
C ASP A 203 28.73 54.94 29.57
N GLU A 204 29.80 54.14 29.42
CA GLU A 204 31.06 54.34 30.16
C GLU A 204 31.69 55.73 29.88
N ARG A 205 31.69 56.21 28.63
CA ARG A 205 32.20 57.55 28.26
C ARG A 205 31.35 58.71 28.77
N VAL A 206 30.02 58.58 28.71
CA VAL A 206 29.10 59.57 29.27
C VAL A 206 29.30 59.69 30.78
N ARG A 207 29.47 58.57 31.49
CA ARG A 207 29.78 58.56 32.94
C ARG A 207 31.14 59.16 33.28
N ALA A 208 32.13 59.02 32.40
CA ALA A 208 33.43 59.67 32.55
C ALA A 208 33.39 61.19 32.30
N GLY A 209 32.28 61.73 31.78
CA GLY A 209 32.15 63.13 31.38
C GLY A 209 32.88 63.47 30.08
N GLU A 210 33.31 62.47 29.31
CA GLU A 210 34.01 62.63 28.03
C GLU A 210 33.06 62.89 26.85
N ALA A 211 31.76 62.67 27.04
CA ALA A 211 30.71 62.86 26.04
C ALA A 211 29.42 63.38 26.67
N GLU A 212 28.70 64.25 25.95
CA GLU A 212 27.33 64.62 26.30
C GLU A 212 26.36 63.46 26.00
N ALA A 213 25.31 63.31 26.79
CA ALA A 213 24.28 62.31 26.55
C ALA A 213 23.46 62.70 25.31
N ALA A 214 23.41 61.83 24.31
CA ALA A 214 22.54 62.01 23.16
C ALA A 214 21.09 61.64 23.52
N GLU A 215 20.15 62.57 23.28
CA GLU A 215 18.69 62.32 23.29
C GLU A 215 18.23 61.47 22.11
#